data_AF-A0A373BY84-F1
#
_entry.id   AF-A0A373BY84-F1
#
_cell.length_a   1.000
_cell.length_b   1.000
_cell.length_c   1.000
_cell.angle_alpha   90.00
_cell.angle_beta   90.00
_cell.angle_gamma   90.00
#
_symmetry.space_group_name_H-M   'P 1'
#
loop_
_entity.id
_entity.type
_entity.pdbx_description
1 polymer ?
#
loop_
_entity_poly.entity_id
_entity_poly.type
_entity_poly.pdbx_seq_one_letter_code
_entity_poly.pdbx_strand_id
1 'polypeptide(L)'
;MSVVIIGGHDRMVRQYKEICENHKYKAKVFTQMKTGLDKLIGRPDLLILFTNTVSHKMVRCVLDEVDENRTDIVRCHTSSGTALAEILEKHSA
;
A
#
# COMPACT_ATOMS: atom_id res chain seq x y z
N MET A 1 -5.25 -5.87 -11.49
CA MET A 1 -5.60 -5.58 -10.09
C MET A 1 -4.94 -4.27 -9.66
N SER A 2 -5.40 -3.70 -8.56
CA SER A 2 -4.99 -2.40 -8.03
C SER A 2 -4.46 -2.57 -6.61
N VAL A 3 -3.35 -1.90 -6.32
CA VAL A 3 -2.69 -1.96 -5.01
C VAL A 3 -2.51 -0.54 -4.47
N VAL A 4 -2.81 -0.37 -3.19
CA VAL A 4 -2.50 0.86 -2.45
C VAL A 4 -1.43 0.54 -1.41
N ILE A 5 -0.34 1.29 -1.43
CA ILE A 5 0.74 1.20 -0.44
C ILE A 5 0.68 2.43 0.46
N ILE A 6 0.67 2.21 1.77
CA ILE A 6 0.67 3.24 2.80
C ILE A 6 1.93 3.11 3.64
N GLY A 7 2.65 4.22 3.81
CA GLY A 7 3.97 4.25 4.43
C GLY A 7 5.09 4.02 3.41
N GLY A 8 6.26 3.65 3.91
CA GLY A 8 7.51 3.54 3.17
C GLY A 8 8.27 4.86 3.10
N HIS A 9 9.37 4.87 2.35
CA HIS A 9 10.24 6.03 2.24
C HIS A 9 9.93 6.83 0.96
N ASP A 10 9.87 8.16 1.04
CA ASP A 10 9.58 9.04 -0.10
C ASP A 10 10.50 8.78 -1.31
N ARG A 11 11.78 8.50 -1.06
CA ARG A 11 12.77 8.20 -2.10
C ARG A 11 12.51 6.89 -2.84
N MET A 12 11.76 5.97 -2.23
CA MET A 12 11.44 4.66 -2.79
C MET A 12 10.09 4.62 -3.51
N VAL A 13 9.31 5.71 -3.51
CA VAL A 13 7.98 5.76 -4.14
C VAL A 13 8.01 5.27 -5.59
N ARG A 14 9.02 5.69 -6.36
CA ARG A 14 9.21 5.26 -7.75
C ARG A 14 9.49 3.75 -7.82
N GLN A 15 10.40 3.26 -7.00
CA GLN A 15 10.75 1.85 -6.95
C GLN A 15 9.57 0.96 -6.54
N TYR A 16 8.76 1.37 -5.57
CA TYR A 16 7.55 0.63 -5.19
C TYR A 16 6.56 0.51 -6.35
N LYS A 17 6.38 1.60 -7.12
CA LYS A 17 5.51 1.57 -8.31
C LYS A 17 6.06 0.65 -9.39
N GLU A 18 7.36 0.73 -9.68
CA GLU A 18 8.03 -0.13 -10.67
C GLU A 18 7.90 -1.62 -10.29
N ILE A 19 8.10 -1.96 -9.01
CA ILE A 19 7.89 -3.32 -8.51
C ILE A 19 6.43 -3.75 -8.74
N CYS A 20 5.45 -2.96 -8.33
CA CYS A 20 4.04 -3.31 -8.55
C CYS A 20 3.67 -3.46 -10.03
N GLU A 21 4.19 -2.60 -10.90
CA GLU A 21 3.96 -2.65 -12.35
C GLU A 21 4.54 -3.93 -12.96
N ASN A 22 5.72 -4.38 -12.52
CA ASN A 22 6.32 -5.65 -12.93
C ASN A 22 5.43 -6.85 -12.56
N HIS A 23 4.67 -6.76 -11.47
CA HIS A 23 3.66 -7.74 -11.06
C HIS A 23 2.26 -7.48 -11.66
N LYS A 24 2.14 -6.58 -12.64
CA LYS A 24 0.87 -6.22 -13.32
C LYS A 24 -0.19 -5.57 -12.39
N TYR A 25 0.24 -4.94 -11.30
CA TYR A 25 -0.64 -4.13 -10.44
C TYR A 25 -0.57 -2.64 -10.79
N LYS A 26 -1.73 -1.98 -10.77
CA LYS A 26 -1.81 -0.51 -10.80
C LYS A 26 -1.61 0.01 -9.38
N ALA A 27 -0.48 0.66 -9.11
CA ALA A 27 -0.10 1.08 -7.77
C ALA A 27 -0.38 2.56 -7.46
N LYS A 28 -0.97 2.81 -6.29
CA LYS A 28 -0.94 4.12 -5.63
C LYS A 28 -0.08 4.01 -4.37
N VAL A 29 0.79 4.99 -4.13
CA VAL A 29 1.72 4.97 -3.00
C VAL A 29 1.58 6.28 -2.23
N PHE A 30 1.36 6.16 -0.92
CA PHE A 30 1.25 7.27 0.00
C PHE A 30 2.20 7.05 1.19
N THR A 31 3.37 7.68 1.12
CA THR A 31 4.39 7.67 2.17
C THR A 31 4.12 8.68 3.28
N GLN A 32 3.28 9.68 3.01
CA GLN A 32 2.90 10.74 3.94
C GLN A 32 1.38 10.97 3.91
N MET A 33 0.87 11.57 4.98
CA MET A 33 -0.54 11.98 5.05
C MET A 33 -0.82 13.03 3.96
N LYS A 34 -1.87 12.82 3.17
CA LYS A 34 -2.37 13.79 2.20
C LYS A 34 -3.77 14.25 2.58
N THR A 35 -4.08 15.51 2.26
CA THR A 35 -5.45 16.02 2.36
C THR A 35 -6.35 15.21 1.43
N GLY A 36 -7.45 14.68 1.96
CA GLY A 36 -8.37 13.84 1.18
C GLY A 36 -7.85 12.43 0.88
N LEU A 37 -6.98 11.87 1.75
CA LEU A 37 -6.43 10.53 1.57
C LEU A 37 -7.52 9.47 1.40
N ASP A 38 -8.61 9.58 2.16
CA ASP A 38 -9.86 8.81 2.06
C ASP A 38 -10.34 8.67 0.61
N LYS A 39 -10.46 9.80 -0.10
CA LYS A 39 -10.94 9.83 -1.49
C LYS A 39 -9.90 9.29 -2.47
N LEU A 40 -8.62 9.42 -2.15
CA LEU A 40 -7.52 9.04 -3.02
C LEU A 40 -7.22 7.53 -3.00
N ILE A 41 -7.44 6.86 -1.86
CA ILE A 41 -7.29 5.40 -1.74
C ILE A 41 -8.23 4.71 -2.74
N GLY A 42 -9.52 5.05 -2.69
CA GLY A 42 -10.54 4.42 -3.53
C GLY A 42 -10.84 2.99 -3.06
N ARG A 43 -11.05 2.06 -4.00
CA ARG A 43 -11.37 0.65 -3.71
C ARG A 43 -10.28 -0.26 -4.29
N PRO A 44 -9.16 -0.45 -3.57
CA PRO A 44 -8.10 -1.34 -4.04
C PRO A 44 -8.48 -2.81 -3.87
N ASP A 45 -7.81 -3.68 -4.62
CA ASP A 45 -7.88 -5.13 -4.41
C ASP A 45 -6.93 -5.54 -3.26
N LEU A 46 -5.78 -4.85 -3.15
CA LEU A 46 -4.77 -5.09 -2.13
C LEU A 46 -4.34 -3.78 -1.47
N LEU A 47 -4.31 -3.77 -0.14
CA LEU A 47 -3.81 -2.67 0.69
C LEU A 47 -2.57 -3.14 1.47
N ILE A 48 -1.43 -2.51 1.24
CA ILE A 48 -0.17 -2.80 1.94
C ILE A 48 0.14 -1.66 2.90
N LEU A 49 0.22 -1.96 4.19
CA LEU A 49 0.56 -1.03 5.26
C LEU A 49 1.98 -1.31 5.76
N PHE A 50 2.91 -0.39 5.49
CA PHE A 50 4.25 -0.44 6.08
C PHE A 50 4.25 0.14 7.49
N THR A 51 3.94 -0.71 8.48
CA THR A 51 3.57 -0.34 9.86
C THR A 51 4.64 0.47 10.62
N ASN A 52 5.93 0.24 10.34
CA ASN A 52 7.02 0.99 10.99
C ASN A 52 7.21 2.40 10.47
N THR A 53 6.62 2.73 9.32
CA THR A 53 6.84 4.01 8.61
C THR A 53 5.58 4.85 8.46
N VAL A 54 4.45 4.36 8.99
CA VAL A 54 3.15 5.01 8.89
C VAL A 54 2.71 5.51 10.27
N SER A 55 2.11 6.69 10.32
CA SER A 55 1.52 7.19 11.56
C SER A 55 0.20 6.47 11.89
N HIS A 56 -0.11 6.32 13.18
CA HIS A 56 -1.38 5.75 13.63
C HIS A 56 -2.60 6.46 13.02
N LYS A 57 -2.53 7.78 12.86
CA LYS A 57 -3.60 8.57 12.24
C LYS A 57 -3.85 8.14 10.79
N MET A 58 -2.78 7.91 10.03
CA MET A 58 -2.87 7.49 8.64
C MET A 58 -3.40 6.05 8.52
N VAL A 59 -2.94 5.14 9.38
CA VAL A 59 -3.48 3.77 9.42
C VAL A 59 -4.97 3.78 9.70
N ARG A 60 -5.40 4.52 10.73
CA ARG A 60 -6.82 4.62 11.09
C ARG A 60 -7.66 5.20 9.96
N CYS A 61 -7.22 6.31 9.36
CA CYS A 61 -7.90 6.91 8.22
C CYS A 61 -8.04 5.95 7.03
N VAL A 62 -7.05 5.10 6.78
CA VAL A 62 -7.10 4.14 5.68
C VAL A 62 -8.05 3.00 6.01
N LEU A 63 -7.94 2.43 7.22
CA LEU A 63 -8.77 1.29 7.65
C LEU A 63 -10.26 1.65 7.76
N ASP A 64 -10.58 2.88 8.18
CA ASP A 64 -11.96 3.35 8.28
C ASP A 64 -12.64 3.51 6.89
N GLU A 65 -11.85 3.65 5.81
CA GLU A 65 -12.34 3.95 4.45
C GLU A 65 -12.35 2.74 3.51
N VAL A 66 -11.55 1.71 3.80
CA VAL A 66 -11.50 0.49 2.97
C VAL A 66 -12.53 -0.53 3.42
N ASP A 67 -13.13 -1.22 2.45
CA ASP A 67 -14.01 -2.36 2.72
C ASP A 67 -13.16 -3.62 2.91
N GLU A 68 -13.00 -4.06 4.16
CA GLU A 68 -12.22 -5.25 4.54
C GLU A 68 -12.77 -6.55 3.93
N ASN A 69 -14.02 -6.59 3.48
CA ASN A 69 -14.58 -7.76 2.81
C ASN A 69 -14.17 -7.85 1.33
N ARG A 70 -13.64 -6.77 0.78
CA ARG A 70 -13.29 -6.65 -0.65
C ARG A 70 -11.82 -6.36 -0.90
N THR A 71 -11.10 -5.95 0.14
CA THR A 71 -9.71 -5.52 0.06
C THR A 71 -8.87 -6.43 0.93
N ASP A 72 -7.85 -7.07 0.36
CA ASP A 72 -6.88 -7.81 1.15
C ASP A 72 -5.94 -6.83 1.86
N ILE A 73 -5.88 -6.89 3.19
CA ILE A 73 -5.07 -5.97 3.99
C ILE A 73 -3.83 -6.70 4.50
N VAL A 74 -2.66 -6.26 4.02
CA VAL A 74 -1.36 -6.79 4.43
C VAL A 74 -0.61 -5.75 5.27
N ARG A 75 -0.19 -6.16 6.47
CA ARG A 75 0.66 -5.34 7.34
C ARG A 75 2.09 -5.86 7.29
N CYS A 76 3.04 -5.00 6.98
CA CYS A 76 4.46 -5.35 6.92
C CYS A 76 5.31 -4.36 7.72
N HIS A 77 6.18 -4.87 8.58
CA HIS A 77 7.08 -4.03 9.39
C HIS A 77 8.28 -3.50 8.57
N THR A 78 8.59 -4.14 7.44
CA THR A 78 9.70 -3.76 6.57
C THR A 78 9.17 -3.07 5.32
N SER A 79 9.71 -1.90 5.00
CA SER A 79 9.38 -1.15 3.79
C SER A 79 10.40 -1.33 2.65
N SER A 80 11.15 -2.43 2.63
CA SER A 80 12.11 -2.70 1.55
C SER A 80 11.40 -3.11 0.26
N GLY A 81 12.07 -2.93 -0.88
CA GLY A 81 11.56 -3.41 -2.17
C GLY A 81 11.39 -4.93 -2.21
N THR A 82 12.30 -5.68 -1.58
CA THR A 82 12.22 -7.14 -1.48
C THR A 82 10.97 -7.58 -0.71
N ALA A 83 10.69 -6.97 0.43
CA ALA A 83 9.49 -7.30 1.21
C ALA A 83 8.21 -6.98 0.43
N LEU A 84 8.19 -5.90 -0.35
CA LEU A 84 7.07 -5.61 -1.25
C LEU A 84 6.90 -6.70 -2.32
N ALA A 85 7.99 -7.10 -2.98
CA ALA A 85 7.95 -8.12 -4.02
C ALA A 85 7.41 -9.46 -3.47
N GLU A 86 7.90 -9.92 -2.31
CA GLU A 86 7.41 -11.14 -1.67
C GLU A 86 5.91 -11.10 -1.33
N ILE A 87 5.40 -9.93 -0.92
CA ILE A 87 3.96 -9.75 -0.66
C ILE A 87 3.16 -9.89 -1.95
N LEU A 88 3.63 -9.23 -3.02
CA LEU A 88 2.96 -9.26 -4.32
C LEU A 88 2.96 -10.66 -4.92
N GLU A 89 4.08 -11.39 -4.85
CA GLU A 89 4.17 -12.77 -5.34
C GLU A 89 3.13 -13.69 -4.70
N LYS A 90 2.91 -13.56 -3.39
CA LYS A 90 1.91 -14.35 -2.66
C LYS A 90 0.47 -14.06 -3.07
N HIS A 91 0.18 -12.85 -3.55
CA HIS A 91 -1.16 -12.43 -3.97
C HIS A 91 -1.36 -12.45 -5.49
N SER A 92 -0.30 -12.74 -6.25
CA SER A 92 -0.33 -12.89 -7.70
C SER A 92 -0.67 -14.32 -8.15
N ALA A 93 -0.76 -15.26 -7.20
CA ALA A 93 -0.93 -16.70 -7.41
C ALA A 93 -2.40 -17.12 -7.58
#